data_AF-A0A6S7GF04-F1
#
_entry.id   AF-A0A6S7GF04-F1
#
_cell.length_a   1.000
_cell.length_b   1.000
_cell.length_c   1.000
_cell.angle_alpha   90.00
_cell.angle_beta   90.00
_cell.angle_gamma   90.00
#
_symmetry.space_group_name_H-M   'P 1'
#
loop_
_entity.id
_entity.type
_entity.pdbx_description
1 polymer ?
#
loop_
_entity_poly.entity_id
_entity_poly.type
_entity_poly.pdbx_seq_one_letter_code
_entity_poly.pdbx_strand_id
1 'polypeptide(L)'
;MVITPKQEFEFQAARNCSICGNDLGEDRVRDHDHVTEMYRGAAHNICNLKYRITWKVPVVFHNLRGYDSHLIMQEIGKFKMNINVIPNNTEKYISFSLGKNLVFIDSIQFMASSLEALVSNLSPEDFRRVGKRWKGEDFNLVTQKGVFPYEFLDDISKLNTEVLPSKDKFYSSLYESEVKEEDYQRAQKVWDHFKMKTMRDYHDLYLETDVLLLADVFENFRRTCLENYELDPAHYMSAPGLSWDAFLKKSGEEIELVSDMDMFQFFEKDDLLKLTASPCFQSHRIMNENLIVVKRMKEVLTLNKPCYVGMSILDLSKTLMYDFHYNTIKKEYGNNSRLLFTDTDSLMYELKTDDVYENFKRIGEKQNCWDNSDYPKDSPYYSTHNKKVIGKFKDEAEGVPIIEFVGLRSKMYSYVKENGGGGMTAKGVKKIQQFYGKDVCTLKERIKDVEEALE
;
A
#
# COMPACT_ATOMS: atom_id res chain seq x y z
N MET A 1 33.54 27.21 -20.41
CA MET A 1 32.38 28.10 -20.72
C MET A 1 32.78 29.22 -21.70
N VAL A 2 32.28 29.14 -22.92
CA VAL A 2 32.45 30.17 -23.97
C VAL A 2 31.14 30.93 -24.10
N ILE A 3 31.15 32.25 -23.88
CA ILE A 3 29.96 33.12 -23.99
C ILE A 3 30.05 33.89 -25.30
N THR A 4 28.96 33.88 -26.07
CA THR A 4 28.83 34.74 -27.25
C THR A 4 28.49 36.18 -26.86
N PRO A 5 28.85 37.21 -27.66
CA PRO A 5 28.48 38.59 -27.36
C PRO A 5 26.96 38.80 -27.14
N LYS A 6 26.13 38.03 -27.84
CA LYS A 6 24.67 38.03 -27.65
C LYS A 6 24.27 37.54 -26.25
N GLN A 7 24.86 36.43 -25.79
CA GLN A 7 24.57 35.87 -24.46
C GLN A 7 25.10 36.76 -23.34
N GLU A 8 26.21 37.47 -23.56
CA GLU A 8 26.70 38.46 -22.59
C GLU A 8 25.74 39.64 -22.48
N PHE A 9 25.17 40.09 -23.60
CA PHE A 9 24.10 41.10 -23.58
C PHE A 9 22.84 40.58 -22.85
N GLU A 10 22.42 39.34 -23.12
CA GLU A 10 21.29 38.71 -22.43
C GLU A 10 21.52 38.62 -20.91
N PHE A 11 22.75 38.27 -20.48
CA PHE A 11 23.14 38.25 -19.08
C PHE A 11 23.04 39.62 -18.41
N GLN A 12 23.53 40.67 -19.08
CA GLN A 12 23.48 42.04 -18.54
C GLN A 12 22.06 42.61 -18.52
N ALA A 13 21.22 42.24 -19.50
CA ALA A 13 19.83 42.67 -19.58
C ALA A 13 18.88 41.87 -18.67
N ALA A 14 19.29 40.69 -18.18
CA ALA A 14 18.44 39.82 -17.37
C ALA A 14 18.03 40.49 -16.04
N ARG A 15 16.72 40.49 -15.79
CA ARG A 15 16.11 40.95 -14.53
C ARG A 15 15.67 39.81 -13.63
N ASN A 16 15.32 38.68 -14.22
CA ASN A 16 14.81 37.50 -13.52
C ASN A 16 15.81 36.35 -13.63
N CYS A 17 15.87 35.54 -12.58
CA CYS A 17 16.67 34.33 -12.51
C CYS A 17 16.09 33.29 -13.47
N SER A 18 16.92 32.72 -14.34
CA SER A 18 16.51 31.71 -15.33
C SER A 18 16.10 30.38 -14.70
N ILE A 19 16.39 30.16 -13.41
CA ILE A 19 16.11 28.91 -12.70
C ILE A 19 14.83 29.00 -11.87
N CYS A 20 14.66 30.07 -11.08
CA CYS A 20 13.51 30.23 -10.18
C CYS A 20 12.49 31.28 -10.61
N GLY A 21 12.80 32.10 -11.63
CA GLY A 21 11.92 33.16 -12.14
C GLY A 21 11.88 34.45 -11.29
N ASN A 22 12.40 34.44 -10.06
CA ASN A 22 12.40 35.60 -9.17
C ASN A 22 13.43 36.67 -9.60
N ASP A 23 13.26 37.90 -9.11
CA ASP A 23 14.16 39.02 -9.41
C ASP A 23 15.60 38.73 -8.96
N LEU A 24 16.58 39.03 -9.82
CA LEU A 24 18.01 38.78 -9.57
C LEU A 24 18.62 39.76 -8.58
N GLY A 25 18.15 41.00 -8.54
CA GLY A 25 18.80 42.10 -7.83
C GLY A 25 20.30 42.18 -8.14
N GLU A 26 21.12 42.24 -7.10
CA GLU A 26 22.59 42.24 -7.16
C GLU A 26 23.21 40.83 -7.22
N ASP A 27 22.45 39.79 -6.87
CA ASP A 27 22.93 38.39 -6.89
C ASP A 27 22.76 37.78 -8.28
N ARG A 28 23.72 38.09 -9.16
CA ARG A 28 23.72 37.68 -10.56
C ARG A 28 24.98 36.90 -10.93
N VAL A 29 24.81 35.60 -11.14
CA VAL A 29 25.86 34.71 -11.65
C VAL A 29 25.46 34.10 -12.98
N ARG A 30 26.46 33.64 -13.74
CA ARG A 30 26.25 32.98 -15.02
C ARG A 30 26.10 31.47 -14.81
N ASP A 31 24.90 30.95 -15.04
CA ASP A 31 24.66 29.51 -15.06
C ASP A 31 25.04 28.92 -16.42
N HIS A 32 25.62 27.72 -16.39
CA HIS A 32 25.97 26.96 -17.58
C HIS A 32 25.76 25.48 -17.34
N ASP A 33 25.44 24.76 -18.41
CA ASP A 33 25.30 23.32 -18.38
C ASP A 33 26.65 22.64 -18.13
N HIS A 34 26.76 21.83 -17.09
CA HIS A 34 28.03 21.17 -16.72
C HIS A 34 28.41 20.00 -17.64
N VAL A 35 27.52 19.57 -18.55
CA VAL A 35 27.78 18.53 -19.55
C VAL A 35 28.16 19.14 -20.89
N THR A 36 27.42 20.17 -21.34
CA THR A 36 27.66 20.80 -22.65
C THR A 36 28.53 22.06 -22.60
N GLU A 37 28.83 22.56 -21.39
CA GLU A 37 29.45 23.86 -21.11
C GLU A 37 28.71 25.09 -21.68
N MET A 38 27.47 24.91 -22.17
CA MET A 38 26.70 25.98 -22.78
C MET A 38 26.06 26.88 -21.73
N TYR A 39 26.10 28.19 -21.98
CA TYR A 39 25.39 29.18 -21.16
C TYR A 39 23.88 28.94 -21.17
N ARG A 40 23.26 28.93 -19.99
CA ARG A 40 21.81 28.72 -19.81
C ARG A 40 21.07 30.00 -19.43
N GLY A 41 21.70 30.89 -18.67
CA GLY A 41 21.06 32.14 -18.25
C GLY A 41 21.71 32.79 -17.04
N ALA A 42 21.18 33.95 -16.66
CA ALA A 42 21.52 34.62 -15.43
C ALA A 42 20.74 34.00 -14.27
N ALA A 43 21.41 33.65 -13.18
CA ALA A 43 20.80 33.01 -12.02
C ALA A 43 21.31 33.61 -10.71
N HIS A 44 20.58 33.41 -9.61
CA HIS A 44 21.11 33.64 -8.26
C HIS A 44 22.25 32.66 -7.98
N ASN A 45 23.25 33.06 -7.20
CA ASN A 45 24.36 32.18 -6.82
C ASN A 45 23.85 30.90 -6.13
N ILE A 46 22.86 31.05 -5.24
CA ILE A 46 22.26 29.90 -4.54
C ILE A 46 21.50 28.99 -5.51
N CYS A 47 20.73 29.55 -6.44
CA CYS A 47 20.01 28.76 -7.45
C CYS A 47 20.98 27.96 -8.31
N ASN A 48 22.05 28.61 -8.80
CA ASN A 48 23.11 27.99 -9.59
C ASN A 48 23.77 26.83 -8.83
N LEU A 49 24.14 27.03 -7.56
CA LEU A 49 24.76 25.98 -6.73
C LEU A 49 23.83 24.78 -6.44
N LYS A 50 22.52 25.02 -6.38
CA LYS A 50 21.49 23.99 -6.16
C LYS A 50 21.10 23.27 -7.45
N TYR A 51 21.23 23.91 -8.61
CA TYR A 51 20.84 23.38 -9.91
C TYR A 51 21.87 22.37 -10.44
N ARG A 52 21.94 21.22 -9.73
CA ARG A 52 22.90 20.16 -9.98
C ARG A 52 22.30 19.06 -10.84
N ILE A 53 23.10 18.55 -11.77
CA ILE A 53 22.78 17.35 -12.52
C ILE A 53 22.85 16.15 -11.58
N THR A 54 21.78 15.37 -11.53
CA THR A 54 21.78 14.08 -10.83
C THR A 54 22.16 12.97 -11.81
N TRP A 55 23.23 12.23 -11.54
CA TRP A 55 23.64 11.06 -12.33
C TRP A 55 22.79 9.81 -12.05
N LYS A 56 21.53 10.01 -11.67
CA LYS A 56 20.58 8.95 -11.37
C LYS A 56 19.92 8.49 -12.66
N VAL A 57 19.94 7.19 -12.91
CA VAL A 57 19.26 6.54 -14.02
C VAL A 57 18.02 5.86 -13.44
N PRO A 58 16.81 6.36 -13.76
CA PRO A 58 15.56 5.74 -13.36
C PRO A 58 15.35 4.45 -14.16
N VAL A 59 15.16 3.34 -13.46
CA VAL A 59 14.78 2.04 -14.02
C VAL A 59 13.32 1.82 -13.68
N VAL A 60 12.46 1.92 -14.69
CA VAL A 60 11.00 1.92 -14.50
C VAL A 60 10.45 0.53 -14.74
N PHE A 61 9.69 0.04 -13.77
CA PHE A 61 8.92 -1.21 -13.83
C PHE A 61 7.44 -0.89 -13.65
N HIS A 62 6.57 -1.80 -14.09
CA HIS A 62 5.14 -1.69 -13.85
C HIS A 62 4.72 -2.72 -12.79
N ASN A 63 4.34 -2.25 -11.60
CA ASN A 63 4.07 -3.06 -10.42
C ASN A 63 5.31 -3.78 -9.84
N LEU A 64 6.44 -3.07 -9.84
CA LEU A 64 7.70 -3.52 -9.23
C LEU A 64 7.51 -4.04 -7.80
N ARG A 65 6.74 -3.29 -7.00
CA ARG A 65 6.50 -3.58 -5.59
C ARG A 65 5.71 -4.88 -5.40
N GLY A 66 4.89 -5.26 -6.37
CA GLY A 66 4.03 -6.44 -6.31
C GLY A 66 4.73 -7.73 -6.75
N TYR A 67 5.68 -7.64 -7.69
CA TYR A 67 6.26 -8.81 -8.36
C TYR A 67 7.79 -8.77 -8.36
N ASP A 68 8.40 -8.01 -9.27
CA ASP A 68 9.82 -8.14 -9.62
C ASP A 68 10.79 -7.79 -8.47
N SER A 69 10.39 -6.88 -7.57
CA SER A 69 11.25 -6.44 -6.48
C SER A 69 11.70 -7.59 -5.57
N HIS A 70 10.87 -8.62 -5.39
CA HIS A 70 11.19 -9.78 -4.57
C HIS A 70 12.34 -10.60 -5.18
N LEU A 71 12.24 -10.90 -6.48
CA LEU A 71 13.26 -11.66 -7.21
C LEU A 71 14.57 -10.86 -7.32
N ILE A 72 14.46 -9.58 -7.66
CA ILE A 72 15.62 -8.69 -7.80
C ILE A 72 16.36 -8.58 -6.46
N MET A 73 15.65 -8.37 -5.35
CA MET A 73 16.28 -8.21 -4.03
C MET A 73 16.94 -9.50 -3.53
N GLN A 74 16.36 -10.68 -3.82
CA GLN A 74 16.96 -11.97 -3.47
C GLN A 74 18.32 -12.18 -4.14
N GLU A 75 18.45 -11.79 -5.40
CA GLU A 75 19.72 -11.92 -6.12
C GLU A 75 20.72 -10.83 -5.73
N ILE A 76 20.26 -9.59 -5.59
CA ILE A 76 21.14 -8.46 -5.27
C ILE A 76 21.80 -8.61 -3.90
N GLY A 77 21.11 -9.21 -2.92
CA GLY A 77 21.69 -9.51 -1.61
C GLY A 77 22.95 -10.38 -1.66
N LYS A 78 23.20 -11.09 -2.77
CA LYS A 78 24.41 -11.89 -3.00
C LYS A 78 25.63 -11.05 -3.43
N PHE A 79 25.42 -9.80 -3.84
CA PHE A 79 26.47 -8.91 -4.33
C PHE A 79 26.91 -7.92 -3.25
N LYS A 80 28.23 -7.66 -3.17
CA LYS A 80 28.78 -6.59 -2.32
C LYS A 80 28.59 -5.22 -2.98
N MET A 81 27.39 -4.67 -2.90
CA MET A 81 27.10 -3.32 -3.35
C MET A 81 26.28 -2.53 -2.32
N ASN A 82 26.36 -1.20 -2.39
CA ASN A 82 25.52 -0.35 -1.57
C ASN A 82 24.09 -0.40 -2.12
N ILE A 83 23.17 -0.89 -1.29
CA ILE A 83 21.74 -0.96 -1.60
C ILE A 83 21.04 0.01 -0.65
N ASN A 84 20.29 0.95 -1.22
CA ASN A 84 19.43 1.82 -0.43
C ASN A 84 17.98 1.47 -0.70
N VAL A 85 17.19 1.21 0.34
CA VAL A 85 15.82 0.70 0.20
C VAL A 85 14.85 1.62 0.93
N ILE A 86 13.73 1.90 0.30
CA ILE A 86 12.57 2.55 0.91
C ILE A 86 11.51 1.46 1.11
N PRO A 87 11.44 0.83 2.30
CA PRO A 87 10.46 -0.22 2.55
C PRO A 87 9.05 0.38 2.67
N ASN A 88 8.06 -0.34 2.17
CA ASN A 88 6.66 -0.08 2.48
C ASN A 88 6.21 -0.89 3.70
N ASN A 89 6.63 -2.15 3.77
CA ASN A 89 6.49 -3.04 4.92
C ASN A 89 7.67 -4.02 4.91
N THR A 90 7.59 -5.11 5.69
CA THR A 90 8.67 -6.11 5.80
C THR A 90 8.91 -6.91 4.52
N GLU A 91 7.96 -6.93 3.58
CA GLU A 91 8.04 -7.74 2.36
C GLU A 91 8.12 -6.90 1.09
N LYS A 92 7.47 -5.73 1.09
CA LYS A 92 7.27 -4.88 -0.09
C LYS A 92 8.09 -3.61 0.01
N TYR A 93 8.74 -3.25 -1.09
CA TYR A 93 9.57 -2.06 -1.22
C TYR A 93 8.89 -1.02 -2.10
N ILE A 94 8.86 0.24 -1.69
CA ILE A 94 8.35 1.35 -2.52
C ILE A 94 9.33 1.62 -3.67
N SER A 95 10.62 1.65 -3.33
CA SER A 95 11.71 1.84 -4.28
C SER A 95 13.01 1.35 -3.64
N PHE A 96 13.98 0.98 -4.46
CA PHE A 96 15.35 0.74 -4.04
C PHE A 96 16.33 1.31 -5.06
N SER A 97 17.56 1.58 -4.61
CA SER A 97 18.64 2.10 -5.42
C SER A 97 19.86 1.21 -5.29
N LEU A 98 20.54 0.99 -6.41
CA LEU A 98 21.76 0.19 -6.48
C LEU A 98 22.95 1.09 -6.77
N GLY A 99 23.94 1.04 -5.90
CA GLY A 99 25.08 1.94 -5.94
C GLY A 99 24.64 3.40 -5.76
N LYS A 100 25.24 4.30 -6.54
CA LYS A 100 24.94 5.75 -6.49
C LYS A 100 23.99 6.22 -7.60
N ASN A 101 23.70 5.37 -8.59
CA ASN A 101 23.18 5.82 -9.88
C ASN A 101 21.86 5.14 -10.26
N LEU A 102 21.67 3.84 -10.03
CA LEU A 102 20.44 3.17 -10.47
C LEU A 102 19.33 3.35 -9.42
N VAL A 103 18.17 3.85 -9.84
CA VAL A 103 17.00 4.02 -8.98
C VAL A 103 15.82 3.29 -9.60
N PHE A 104 15.28 2.31 -8.90
CA PHE A 104 14.16 1.51 -9.37
C PHE A 104 12.86 2.19 -8.97
N ILE A 105 12.00 2.44 -9.95
CA ILE A 105 10.75 3.19 -9.80
C ILE A 105 9.60 2.32 -10.27
N ASP A 106 8.51 2.36 -9.52
CA ASP A 106 7.29 1.64 -9.84
C ASP A 106 6.26 2.59 -10.47
N SER A 107 6.02 2.43 -11.77
CA SER A 107 5.07 3.26 -12.51
C SER A 107 3.64 3.18 -11.99
N ILE A 108 3.24 2.07 -11.33
CA ILE A 108 1.89 1.93 -10.74
C ILE A 108 1.67 2.91 -9.58
N GLN A 109 2.75 3.39 -8.94
CA GLN A 109 2.68 4.40 -7.88
C GLN A 109 2.39 5.81 -8.42
N PHE A 110 2.42 5.98 -9.74
CA PHE A 110 2.02 7.19 -10.45
C PHE A 110 0.70 7.00 -11.18
N MET A 111 0.56 5.87 -11.87
CA MET A 111 -0.56 5.54 -12.72
C MET A 111 -1.16 4.21 -12.26
N ALA A 112 -2.07 4.28 -11.29
CA ALA A 112 -2.63 3.12 -10.57
C ALA A 112 -3.67 2.35 -11.42
N SER A 113 -3.25 1.87 -12.58
CA SER A 113 -4.05 1.07 -13.52
C SER A 113 -3.15 0.03 -14.20
N SER A 114 -3.74 -0.96 -14.86
CA SER A 114 -2.98 -1.93 -15.65
C SER A 114 -2.32 -1.29 -16.87
N LEU A 115 -1.20 -1.84 -17.32
CA LEU A 115 -0.52 -1.37 -18.53
C LEU A 115 -1.47 -1.37 -19.74
N GLU A 116 -2.29 -2.42 -19.90
CA GLU A 116 -3.32 -2.50 -20.95
C GLU A 116 -4.26 -1.28 -20.94
N ALA A 117 -4.80 -0.92 -19.78
CA ALA A 117 -5.70 0.22 -19.65
C ALA A 117 -4.97 1.56 -19.87
N LEU A 118 -3.69 1.65 -19.54
CA LEU A 118 -2.90 2.85 -19.83
C LEU A 118 -2.62 2.98 -21.33
N VAL A 119 -2.29 1.87 -21.99
CA VAL A 119 -2.05 1.81 -23.44
C VAL A 119 -3.31 2.14 -24.24
N SER A 120 -4.49 1.67 -23.81
CA SER A 120 -5.75 1.97 -24.49
C SER A 120 -6.14 3.45 -24.47
N ASN A 121 -5.53 4.24 -23.57
CA ASN A 121 -5.75 5.69 -23.47
C ASN A 121 -4.76 6.50 -24.32
N LEU A 122 -3.80 5.86 -24.99
CA LEU A 122 -2.81 6.55 -25.83
C LEU A 122 -3.34 6.76 -27.26
N SER A 123 -3.04 7.93 -27.81
CA SER A 123 -3.25 8.20 -29.23
C SER A 123 -2.11 7.60 -30.06
N PRO A 124 -2.31 7.30 -31.36
CA PRO A 124 -1.26 6.75 -32.23
C PRO A 124 0.06 7.56 -32.25
N GLU A 125 -0.02 8.86 -32.04
CA GLU A 125 1.12 9.80 -31.96
C GLU A 125 1.93 9.73 -30.67
N ASP A 126 1.36 9.13 -29.61
CA ASP A 126 2.03 8.93 -28.33
C ASP A 126 2.98 7.73 -28.35
N PHE A 127 2.78 6.78 -29.27
CA PHE A 127 3.62 5.59 -29.44
C PHE A 127 4.94 5.89 -30.16
N ARG A 128 5.82 6.66 -29.51
CA ARG A 128 7.11 7.10 -30.09
C ARG A 128 8.15 5.99 -30.15
N ARG A 129 8.15 5.06 -29.20
CA ARG A 129 9.10 3.95 -29.09
C ARG A 129 8.60 2.78 -29.92
N VAL A 130 7.35 2.35 -29.70
CA VAL A 130 6.71 1.28 -30.48
C VAL A 130 6.61 1.69 -31.95
N GLY A 131 6.17 2.92 -32.24
CA GLY A 131 6.04 3.42 -33.60
C GLY A 131 7.37 3.62 -34.33
N LYS A 132 8.53 3.61 -33.65
CA LYS A 132 9.85 3.56 -34.32
C LYS A 132 10.20 2.15 -34.78
N ARG A 133 9.69 1.13 -34.09
CA ARG A 133 10.03 -0.28 -34.28
C ARG A 133 9.08 -0.96 -35.25
N TRP A 134 7.78 -0.69 -35.15
CA TRP A 134 6.74 -1.30 -35.97
C TRP A 134 5.84 -0.25 -36.63
N LYS A 135 5.32 -0.60 -37.81
CA LYS A 135 4.46 0.25 -38.66
C LYS A 135 3.32 -0.59 -39.23
N GLY A 136 2.25 0.06 -39.67
CA GLY A 136 1.15 -0.61 -40.38
C GLY A 136 0.46 -1.67 -39.52
N GLU A 137 0.26 -2.87 -40.08
CA GLU A 137 -0.41 -3.96 -39.37
C GLU A 137 0.36 -4.44 -38.15
N ASP A 138 1.70 -4.50 -38.21
CA ASP A 138 2.54 -4.89 -37.08
C ASP A 138 2.28 -3.98 -35.87
N PHE A 139 2.20 -2.67 -36.11
CA PHE A 139 1.91 -1.67 -35.07
C PHE A 139 0.55 -1.94 -34.41
N ASN A 140 -0.47 -2.24 -35.22
CA ASN A 140 -1.81 -2.53 -34.69
C ASN A 140 -1.84 -3.82 -33.87
N LEU A 141 -1.00 -4.82 -34.19
CA LEU A 141 -0.93 -6.07 -33.43
C LEU A 141 -0.22 -5.89 -32.09
N VAL A 142 0.91 -5.17 -32.06
CA VAL A 142 1.73 -5.00 -30.84
C VAL A 142 1.17 -3.96 -29.86
N THR A 143 0.28 -3.06 -30.30
CA THR A 143 -0.34 -2.07 -29.39
C THR A 143 -1.56 -2.60 -28.65
N GLN A 144 -2.02 -3.81 -28.98
CA GLN A 144 -3.14 -4.45 -28.29
C GLN A 144 -2.64 -5.33 -27.14
N LYS A 145 -3.56 -5.71 -26.23
CA LYS A 145 -3.29 -6.57 -25.07
C LYS A 145 -2.48 -7.83 -25.44
N GLY A 146 -1.27 -8.04 -24.93
CA GLY A 146 -0.58 -9.31 -25.18
C GLY A 146 -1.35 -10.51 -24.58
N VAL A 147 -1.40 -11.64 -25.28
CA VAL A 147 -1.97 -12.90 -24.78
C VAL A 147 -0.82 -13.89 -24.58
N PHE A 148 -0.68 -14.47 -23.40
CA PHE A 148 0.51 -15.27 -23.10
C PHE A 148 0.18 -16.50 -22.23
N PRO A 149 0.69 -17.69 -22.55
CA PRO A 149 0.38 -18.91 -21.81
C PRO A 149 1.33 -19.07 -20.61
N TYR A 150 1.10 -18.31 -19.54
CA TYR A 150 2.00 -18.27 -18.37
C TYR A 150 2.20 -19.63 -17.72
N GLU A 151 1.14 -20.42 -17.55
CA GLU A 151 1.22 -21.73 -16.90
C GLU A 151 1.89 -22.80 -17.76
N PHE A 152 1.84 -22.63 -19.08
CA PHE A 152 2.54 -23.53 -19.98
C PHE A 152 4.05 -23.44 -19.79
N LEU A 153 4.60 -22.24 -19.59
CA LEU A 153 6.04 -21.98 -19.48
C LEU A 153 6.57 -22.17 -18.05
N ASP A 154 6.42 -23.39 -17.54
CA ASP A 154 6.98 -23.83 -16.25
C ASP A 154 8.47 -24.26 -16.33
N ASP A 155 9.01 -24.43 -17.53
CA ASP A 155 10.37 -24.90 -17.78
C ASP A 155 11.01 -24.21 -19.00
N ILE A 156 12.30 -23.92 -18.90
CA ILE A 156 13.04 -23.17 -19.93
C ILE A 156 13.12 -23.91 -21.27
N SER A 157 13.05 -25.25 -21.28
CA SER A 157 13.07 -26.06 -22.50
C SER A 157 11.83 -25.85 -23.37
N LYS A 158 10.69 -25.48 -22.76
CA LYS A 158 9.43 -25.20 -23.48
C LYS A 158 9.50 -23.93 -24.33
N LEU A 159 10.49 -23.07 -24.11
CA LEU A 159 10.77 -21.96 -25.03
C LEU A 159 11.19 -22.45 -26.43
N ASN A 160 11.69 -23.69 -26.55
CA ASN A 160 12.06 -24.28 -27.84
C ASN A 160 10.88 -24.98 -28.55
N THR A 161 9.67 -24.94 -27.98
CA THR A 161 8.49 -25.53 -28.62
C THR A 161 8.18 -24.81 -29.92
N GLU A 162 8.06 -25.56 -31.02
CA GLU A 162 7.93 -25.03 -32.38
C GLU A 162 6.49 -24.71 -32.82
N VAL A 163 5.54 -24.87 -31.90
CA VAL A 163 4.12 -24.65 -32.15
C VAL A 163 3.53 -23.77 -31.06
N LEU A 164 2.54 -22.95 -31.42
CA LEU A 164 1.72 -22.27 -30.43
C LEU A 164 0.93 -23.33 -29.62
N PRO A 165 1.00 -23.31 -28.28
CA PRO A 165 0.25 -24.22 -27.44
C PRO A 165 -1.26 -24.14 -27.72
N SER A 166 -1.96 -25.25 -27.50
CA SER A 166 -3.41 -25.29 -27.62
C SER A 166 -4.10 -24.39 -26.59
N LYS A 167 -5.34 -24.00 -26.87
CA LYS A 167 -6.13 -23.06 -26.05
C LYS A 167 -6.22 -23.45 -24.58
N ASP A 168 -6.29 -24.75 -24.25
CA ASP A 168 -6.30 -25.25 -22.86
C ASP A 168 -5.05 -24.86 -22.06
N LYS A 169 -3.93 -24.60 -22.73
CA LYS A 169 -2.66 -24.19 -22.11
C LYS A 169 -2.59 -22.70 -21.77
N PHE A 170 -3.63 -21.93 -22.12
CA PHE A 170 -3.78 -20.52 -21.76
C PHE A 170 -4.70 -20.31 -20.54
N TYR A 171 -5.05 -21.39 -19.82
CA TYR A 171 -5.78 -21.28 -18.57
C TYR A 171 -5.03 -20.42 -17.55
N SER A 172 -5.75 -19.59 -16.79
CA SER A 172 -5.18 -18.79 -15.72
C SER A 172 -5.72 -19.24 -14.37
N SER A 173 -4.88 -19.85 -13.54
CA SER A 173 -5.18 -20.18 -12.13
C SER A 173 -5.41 -18.94 -11.28
N LEU A 174 -4.83 -17.79 -11.64
CA LEU A 174 -5.03 -16.54 -10.92
C LEU A 174 -6.49 -16.05 -11.01
N TYR A 175 -7.11 -16.24 -12.17
CA TYR A 175 -8.50 -15.81 -12.43
C TYR A 175 -9.48 -16.99 -12.49
N GLU A 176 -8.98 -18.21 -12.32
CA GLU A 176 -9.71 -19.47 -12.50
C GLU A 176 -10.55 -19.50 -13.78
N SER A 177 -9.98 -19.01 -14.88
CA SER A 177 -10.72 -18.78 -16.13
C SER A 177 -9.94 -19.23 -17.36
N GLU A 178 -10.67 -19.76 -18.35
CA GLU A 178 -10.14 -20.01 -19.69
C GLU A 178 -9.91 -18.71 -20.47
N VAL A 179 -8.95 -18.73 -21.39
CA VAL A 179 -8.76 -17.63 -22.33
C VAL A 179 -9.99 -17.50 -23.24
N LYS A 180 -10.39 -16.25 -23.52
CA LYS A 180 -11.46 -15.98 -24.47
C LYS A 180 -11.05 -16.45 -25.86
N GLU A 181 -12.04 -16.91 -26.64
CA GLU A 181 -11.80 -17.37 -28.01
C GLU A 181 -11.16 -16.27 -28.88
N GLU A 182 -11.64 -15.04 -28.76
CA GLU A 182 -11.12 -13.86 -29.46
C GLU A 182 -9.63 -13.59 -29.13
N ASP A 183 -9.26 -13.76 -27.85
CA ASP A 183 -7.88 -13.57 -27.38
C ASP A 183 -6.95 -14.67 -27.92
N TYR A 184 -7.42 -15.92 -27.94
CA TYR A 184 -6.64 -17.03 -28.50
C TYR A 184 -6.48 -16.92 -30.02
N GLN A 185 -7.53 -16.57 -30.76
CA GLN A 185 -7.45 -16.31 -32.20
C GLN A 185 -6.46 -15.19 -32.53
N ARG A 186 -6.38 -14.18 -31.67
CA ARG A 186 -5.39 -13.12 -31.80
C ARG A 186 -3.97 -13.60 -31.52
N ALA A 187 -3.77 -14.47 -30.52
CA ALA A 187 -2.47 -15.11 -30.30
C ALA A 187 -2.01 -15.90 -31.53
N GLN A 188 -2.93 -16.65 -32.16
CA GLN A 188 -2.68 -17.34 -33.43
C GLN A 188 -2.33 -16.37 -34.55
N LYS A 189 -3.10 -15.28 -34.70
CA LYS A 189 -2.81 -14.23 -35.70
C LYS A 189 -1.41 -13.64 -35.52
N VAL A 190 -0.99 -13.32 -34.29
CA VAL A 190 0.35 -12.79 -33.99
C VAL A 190 1.42 -13.82 -34.34
N TRP A 191 1.23 -15.08 -33.94
CA TRP A 191 2.14 -16.18 -34.25
C TRP A 191 2.38 -16.32 -35.75
N ASP A 192 1.29 -16.36 -36.53
CA ASP A 192 1.33 -16.54 -37.98
C ASP A 192 1.88 -15.30 -38.70
N HIS A 193 1.45 -14.09 -38.30
CA HIS A 193 1.84 -12.83 -38.93
C HIS A 193 3.33 -12.55 -38.81
N PHE A 194 3.89 -12.73 -37.61
CA PHE A 194 5.32 -12.57 -37.36
C PHE A 194 6.15 -13.81 -37.74
N LYS A 195 5.51 -14.87 -38.23
CA LYS A 195 6.15 -16.13 -38.66
C LYS A 195 7.02 -16.74 -37.58
N MET A 196 6.48 -16.82 -36.37
CA MET A 196 7.18 -17.34 -35.21
C MET A 196 7.55 -18.81 -35.43
N LYS A 197 8.78 -19.18 -35.07
CA LYS A 197 9.26 -20.56 -35.18
C LYS A 197 9.22 -21.27 -33.86
N THR A 198 9.43 -20.54 -32.77
CA THR A 198 9.51 -21.10 -31.42
C THR A 198 8.76 -20.23 -30.43
N MET A 199 8.40 -20.83 -29.29
CA MET A 199 7.84 -20.10 -28.16
C MET A 199 8.78 -19.01 -27.62
N ARG A 200 10.10 -19.14 -27.83
CA ARG A 200 11.09 -18.10 -27.53
C ARG A 200 10.85 -16.84 -28.38
N ASP A 201 10.60 -17.00 -29.68
CA ASP A 201 10.33 -15.85 -30.56
C ASP A 201 9.06 -15.10 -30.10
N TYR A 202 8.03 -15.86 -29.72
CA TYR A 202 6.78 -15.30 -29.22
C TYR A 202 6.96 -14.61 -27.86
N HIS A 203 7.71 -15.23 -26.94
CA HIS A 203 8.08 -14.67 -25.64
C HIS A 203 8.88 -13.37 -25.78
N ASP A 204 9.89 -13.35 -26.65
CA ASP A 204 10.76 -12.18 -26.82
C ASP A 204 9.99 -11.02 -27.44
N LEU A 205 9.09 -11.29 -28.41
CA LEU A 205 8.17 -10.26 -28.93
C LEU A 205 7.23 -9.74 -27.83
N TYR A 206 6.65 -10.63 -27.02
CA TYR A 206 5.76 -10.27 -25.92
C TYR A 206 6.46 -9.33 -24.93
N LEU A 207 7.67 -9.69 -24.48
CA LEU A 207 8.46 -8.87 -23.56
C LEU A 207 8.92 -7.55 -24.19
N GLU A 208 9.41 -7.58 -25.44
CA GLU A 208 9.83 -6.36 -26.15
C GLU A 208 8.66 -5.38 -26.28
N THR A 209 7.47 -5.90 -26.57
CA THR A 209 6.23 -5.14 -26.67
C THR A 209 5.86 -4.50 -25.34
N ASP A 210 5.78 -5.27 -24.25
CA ASP A 210 5.42 -4.75 -22.92
C ASP A 210 6.40 -3.67 -22.44
N VAL A 211 7.70 -3.85 -22.67
CA VAL A 211 8.74 -2.86 -22.29
C VAL A 211 8.60 -1.58 -23.11
N LEU A 212 8.38 -1.68 -24.42
CA LEU A 212 8.24 -0.51 -25.29
C LEU A 212 6.93 0.25 -25.02
N LEU A 213 5.83 -0.47 -24.74
CA LEU A 213 4.56 0.12 -24.35
C LEU A 213 4.68 0.86 -23.02
N LEU A 214 5.31 0.26 -22.01
CA LEU A 214 5.57 0.92 -20.74
C LEU A 214 6.43 2.18 -20.93
N ALA A 215 7.44 2.11 -21.80
CA ALA A 215 8.26 3.27 -22.13
C ALA A 215 7.43 4.40 -22.77
N ASP A 216 6.55 4.10 -23.73
CA ASP A 216 5.68 5.10 -24.35
C ASP A 216 4.68 5.71 -23.35
N VAL A 217 4.04 4.89 -22.52
CA VAL A 217 3.14 5.34 -21.44
C VAL A 217 3.87 6.28 -20.48
N PHE A 218 5.03 5.86 -19.96
CA PHE A 218 5.75 6.66 -18.96
C PHE A 218 6.37 7.93 -19.56
N GLU A 219 6.85 7.89 -20.80
CA GLU A 219 7.37 9.08 -21.50
C GLU A 219 6.26 10.09 -21.81
N ASN A 220 5.05 9.63 -22.13
CA ASN A 220 3.89 10.52 -22.28
C ASN A 220 3.56 11.18 -20.93
N PHE A 221 3.47 10.39 -19.85
CA PHE A 221 3.24 10.92 -18.51
C PHE A 221 4.31 11.94 -18.09
N ARG A 222 5.59 11.67 -18.37
CA ARG A 222 6.70 12.62 -18.15
C ARG A 222 6.49 13.92 -18.90
N ARG A 223 6.13 13.84 -20.18
CA ARG A 223 5.86 15.03 -21.02
C ARG A 223 4.70 15.85 -20.47
N THR A 224 3.57 15.22 -20.13
CA THR A 224 2.44 15.91 -19.51
C THR A 224 2.83 16.60 -18.20
N CYS A 225 3.62 15.95 -17.35
CA CYS A 225 4.06 16.54 -16.09
C CYS A 225 5.04 17.70 -16.30
N LEU A 226 5.96 17.59 -17.26
CA LEU A 226 6.87 18.66 -17.64
C LEU A 226 6.13 19.87 -18.20
N GLU A 227 5.12 19.66 -19.06
CA GLU A 227 4.32 20.72 -19.64
C GLU A 227 3.44 21.44 -18.60
N ASN A 228 2.81 20.68 -17.69
CA ASN A 228 1.86 21.25 -16.73
C ASN A 228 2.51 21.76 -15.44
N TYR A 229 3.53 21.06 -14.94
CA TYR A 229 4.14 21.32 -13.63
C TYR A 229 5.62 21.71 -13.72
N GLU A 230 6.25 21.56 -14.89
CA GLU A 230 7.71 21.72 -15.06
C GLU A 230 8.49 20.85 -14.04
N LEU A 231 7.95 19.66 -13.75
CA LEU A 231 8.54 18.65 -12.88
C LEU A 231 8.56 17.33 -13.64
N ASP A 232 9.71 16.65 -13.59
CA ASP A 232 9.86 15.35 -14.23
C ASP A 232 9.58 14.23 -13.20
N PRO A 233 8.53 13.40 -13.41
CA PRO A 233 8.15 12.34 -12.47
C PRO A 233 9.23 11.27 -12.30
N ALA A 234 10.18 11.16 -13.23
CA ALA A 234 11.31 10.23 -13.10
C ALA A 234 12.26 10.54 -11.92
N HIS A 235 12.13 11.72 -11.31
CA HIS A 235 12.85 12.10 -10.08
C HIS A 235 12.06 11.85 -8.80
N TYR A 236 10.85 11.29 -8.91
CA TYR A 236 9.96 11.01 -7.78
C TYR A 236 9.79 9.51 -7.59
N MET A 237 9.24 9.14 -6.44
CA MET A 237 8.91 7.74 -6.14
C MET A 237 7.43 7.41 -6.38
N SER A 238 6.56 8.42 -6.34
CA SER A 238 5.12 8.24 -6.46
C SER A 238 4.39 9.55 -6.81
N ALA A 239 3.15 9.43 -7.26
CA ALA A 239 2.28 10.57 -7.57
C ALA A 239 2.05 11.52 -6.38
N PRO A 240 1.87 11.06 -5.12
CA PRO A 240 1.75 11.98 -3.99
C PRO A 240 2.95 12.90 -3.79
N GLY A 241 4.17 12.39 -3.97
CA GLY A 241 5.39 13.20 -3.87
C GLY A 241 5.48 14.24 -5.00
N LEU A 242 5.17 13.81 -6.23
CA LEU A 242 5.10 14.71 -7.39
C LEU A 242 4.04 15.80 -7.20
N SER A 243 2.85 15.41 -6.75
CA SER A 243 1.71 16.32 -6.56
C SER A 243 1.99 17.34 -5.47
N TRP A 244 2.68 16.92 -4.40
CA TRP A 244 3.12 17.81 -3.33
C TRP A 244 4.06 18.90 -3.84
N ASP A 245 5.11 18.53 -4.57
CA ASP A 245 6.05 19.51 -5.10
C ASP A 245 5.43 20.37 -6.22
N ALA A 246 4.55 19.80 -7.04
CA ALA A 246 3.78 20.54 -8.03
C ALA A 246 2.89 21.60 -7.38
N PHE A 247 2.23 21.25 -6.28
CA PHE A 247 1.39 22.14 -5.50
C PHE A 247 2.20 23.28 -4.86
N LEU A 248 3.36 22.99 -4.26
CA LEU A 248 4.24 24.02 -3.69
C LEU A 248 4.74 24.97 -4.78
N LYS A 249 5.13 24.42 -5.93
CA LYS A 249 5.60 25.21 -7.08
C LYS A 249 4.49 26.10 -7.65
N LYS A 250 3.25 25.60 -7.75
CA LYS A 250 2.11 26.35 -8.31
C LYS A 250 1.53 27.39 -7.35
N SER A 251 1.52 27.10 -6.05
CA SER A 251 1.06 28.06 -5.04
C SER A 251 2.03 29.21 -4.86
N GLY A 252 3.34 28.98 -5.02
CA GLY A 252 4.37 30.01 -4.89
C GLY A 252 4.61 30.44 -3.44
N GLU A 253 4.12 29.66 -2.50
CA GLU A 253 3.97 30.12 -1.13
C GLU A 253 4.85 29.33 -0.15
N GLU A 254 5.35 30.00 0.90
CA GLU A 254 6.24 29.41 1.88
C GLU A 254 5.50 28.68 3.01
N ILE A 255 6.06 27.59 3.54
CA ILE A 255 5.46 26.82 4.64
C ILE A 255 5.91 27.43 5.96
N GLU A 256 5.01 28.12 6.66
CA GLU A 256 5.27 28.71 7.97
C GLU A 256 5.23 27.68 9.12
N LEU A 257 5.88 28.01 10.24
CA LEU A 257 5.81 27.23 11.47
C LEU A 257 4.66 27.74 12.35
N VAL A 258 4.03 26.83 13.09
CA VAL A 258 3.02 27.19 14.10
C VAL A 258 3.70 28.00 15.18
N SER A 259 3.31 29.27 15.30
CA SER A 259 3.91 30.18 16.26
C SER A 259 2.95 30.62 17.36
N ASP A 260 1.64 30.43 17.18
CA ASP A 260 0.64 30.82 18.16
C ASP A 260 -0.47 29.78 18.40
N MET A 261 -1.20 30.00 19.49
CA MET A 261 -2.24 29.11 20.02
C MET A 261 -3.57 29.27 19.28
N ASP A 262 -3.76 30.34 18.51
CA ASP A 262 -4.99 30.60 17.77
C ASP A 262 -4.98 29.85 16.44
N MET A 263 -3.83 29.76 15.78
CA MET A 263 -3.57 28.81 14.69
C MET A 263 -3.94 27.40 15.15
N PHE A 264 -3.49 26.98 16.34
CA PHE A 264 -3.79 25.64 16.90
C PHE A 264 -5.29 25.39 17.17
N GLN A 265 -6.06 26.44 17.49
CA GLN A 265 -7.48 26.32 17.82
C GLN A 265 -8.42 26.39 16.61
N PHE A 266 -7.95 26.88 15.46
CA PHE A 266 -8.71 26.99 14.21
C PHE A 266 -9.09 25.63 13.58
N PHE A 267 -8.62 24.51 14.13
CA PHE A 267 -8.65 23.21 13.46
C PHE A 267 -9.67 22.23 14.06
N GLU A 268 -10.32 21.41 13.21
CA GLU A 268 -11.10 20.25 13.67
C GLU A 268 -10.18 19.31 14.46
N LYS A 269 -10.48 19.22 15.76
CA LYS A 269 -9.54 18.83 16.82
C LYS A 269 -8.85 17.48 16.62
N ASP A 270 -9.55 16.41 16.23
CA ASP A 270 -9.05 15.07 16.58
C ASP A 270 -7.89 14.55 15.71
N ASP A 271 -7.89 14.78 14.39
CA ASP A 271 -6.88 14.19 13.52
C ASP A 271 -5.63 15.06 13.40
N LEU A 272 -5.76 16.39 13.46
CA LEU A 272 -4.60 17.26 13.54
C LEU A 272 -3.92 17.19 14.92
N LEU A 273 -4.67 17.06 16.02
CA LEU A 273 -4.07 16.81 17.34
C LEU A 273 -3.23 15.54 17.34
N LYS A 274 -3.70 14.46 16.70
CA LYS A 274 -2.89 13.23 16.54
C LYS A 274 -1.63 13.46 15.71
N LEU A 275 -1.76 14.18 14.59
CA LEU A 275 -0.65 14.41 13.67
C LEU A 275 0.40 15.37 14.25
N THR A 276 -0.01 16.35 15.05
CA THR A 276 0.87 17.31 15.74
C THR A 276 1.46 16.78 17.04
N ALA A 277 0.74 15.89 17.74
CA ALA A 277 1.29 15.14 18.88
C ALA A 277 2.28 14.03 18.45
N SER A 278 2.38 13.75 17.16
CA SER A 278 3.35 12.78 16.64
C SER A 278 4.78 13.30 16.90
N PRO A 279 5.70 12.47 17.41
CA PRO A 279 7.12 12.84 17.53
C PRO A 279 7.79 13.07 16.16
N CYS A 280 7.11 12.69 15.08
CA CYS A 280 7.55 12.93 13.71
C CYS A 280 6.87 14.15 13.08
N PHE A 281 6.10 14.94 13.83
CA PHE A 281 5.61 16.22 13.35
C PHE A 281 6.78 17.16 13.05
N GLN A 282 6.76 17.81 11.89
CA GLN A 282 7.76 18.80 11.51
C GLN A 282 7.15 20.20 11.38
N SER A 283 6.09 20.33 10.58
CA SER A 283 5.36 21.60 10.40
C SER A 283 3.98 21.35 9.80
N HIS A 284 3.14 22.37 9.66
CA HIS A 284 1.89 22.29 8.88
C HIS A 284 1.59 23.62 8.19
N ARG A 285 0.61 23.64 7.29
CA ARG A 285 0.12 24.84 6.64
C ARG A 285 -1.37 24.78 6.35
N ILE A 286 -2.06 25.88 6.64
CA ILE A 286 -3.46 26.09 6.27
C ILE A 286 -3.50 26.57 4.82
N MET A 287 -4.23 25.86 3.98
CA MET A 287 -4.50 26.23 2.59
C MET A 287 -5.79 27.04 2.46
N ASN A 288 -6.82 26.60 3.19
CA ASN A 288 -8.10 27.29 3.33
C ASN A 288 -8.85 26.70 4.54
N GLU A 289 -10.08 27.16 4.77
CA GLU A 289 -10.95 26.73 5.86
C GLU A 289 -11.14 25.19 5.94
N ASN A 290 -10.96 24.47 4.83
CA ASN A 290 -11.21 23.04 4.71
C ASN A 290 -9.95 22.19 4.39
N LEU A 291 -8.78 22.81 4.25
CA LEU A 291 -7.57 22.09 3.81
C LEU A 291 -6.34 22.53 4.60
N ILE A 292 -5.69 21.56 5.25
CA ILE A 292 -4.46 21.75 6.01
C ILE A 292 -3.48 20.67 5.58
N VAL A 293 -2.23 21.07 5.35
CA VAL A 293 -1.16 20.13 5.00
C VAL A 293 -0.21 19.98 6.17
N VAL A 294 0.05 18.75 6.59
CA VAL A 294 1.00 18.44 7.67
C VAL A 294 2.26 17.81 7.11
N LYS A 295 3.41 18.44 7.36
CA LYS A 295 4.74 17.90 7.05
C LYS A 295 5.27 17.10 8.24
N ARG A 296 5.72 15.88 7.96
CA ARG A 296 6.30 14.97 8.95
C ARG A 296 7.75 14.65 8.60
N MET A 297 8.59 14.48 9.61
CA MET A 297 9.89 13.85 9.46
C MET A 297 9.69 12.42 8.96
N LYS A 298 10.55 11.98 8.03
CA LYS A 298 10.54 10.60 7.55
C LYS A 298 10.99 9.68 8.68
N GLU A 299 10.10 8.81 9.14
CA GLU A 299 10.44 7.76 10.09
C GLU A 299 11.47 6.81 9.45
N VAL A 300 12.72 6.88 9.92
CA VAL A 300 13.74 5.90 9.57
C VAL A 300 13.73 4.84 10.65
N LEU A 301 12.99 3.76 10.40
CA LEU A 301 12.90 2.65 11.32
C LEU A 301 14.04 1.67 11.04
N THR A 302 15.06 1.68 11.89
CA THR A 302 16.09 0.64 11.86
C THR A 302 15.49 -0.63 12.44
N LEU A 303 15.25 -1.64 11.60
CA LEU A 303 14.77 -2.97 12.02
C LEU A 303 15.91 -3.74 12.72
N ASN A 304 16.28 -3.29 13.93
CA ASN A 304 17.22 -3.96 14.82
C ASN A 304 16.51 -4.81 15.90
N LYS A 305 15.18 -4.92 15.82
CA LYS A 305 14.37 -5.73 16.73
C LYS A 305 14.19 -7.15 16.16
N PRO A 306 14.26 -8.19 16.99
CA PRO A 306 14.12 -9.56 16.52
C PRO A 306 12.65 -9.86 16.17
N CYS A 307 12.23 -9.56 14.92
CA CYS A 307 10.89 -9.86 14.43
C CYS A 307 10.47 -11.32 14.65
N TYR A 308 11.45 -12.23 14.62
CA TYR A 308 11.28 -13.65 14.94
C TYR A 308 10.72 -13.88 16.35
N VAL A 309 11.12 -13.08 17.35
CA VAL A 309 10.58 -13.18 18.71
C VAL A 309 9.10 -12.80 18.72
N GLY A 310 8.70 -11.77 17.97
CA GLY A 310 7.29 -11.39 17.83
C GLY A 310 6.45 -12.50 17.19
N MET A 311 6.97 -13.14 16.14
CA MET A 311 6.33 -14.30 15.51
C MET A 311 6.18 -15.46 16.50
N SER A 312 7.24 -15.83 17.21
CA SER A 312 7.21 -16.89 18.21
C SER A 312 6.22 -16.62 19.35
N ILE A 313 6.12 -15.37 19.82
CA ILE A 313 5.13 -15.00 20.86
C ILE A 313 3.71 -15.18 20.33
N LEU A 314 3.42 -14.76 19.10
CA LEU A 314 2.09 -14.92 18.50
C LEU A 314 1.72 -16.39 18.35
N ASP A 315 2.66 -17.22 17.90
CA ASP A 315 2.43 -18.65 17.73
C ASP A 315 2.19 -19.34 19.08
N LEU A 316 3.00 -19.02 20.11
CA LEU A 316 2.79 -19.50 21.48
C LEU A 316 1.43 -19.07 22.03
N SER A 317 1.00 -17.83 21.77
CA SER A 317 -0.31 -17.34 22.17
C SER A 317 -1.43 -18.14 21.51
N LYS A 318 -1.34 -18.43 20.20
CA LYS A 318 -2.33 -19.27 19.51
C LYS A 318 -2.36 -20.69 20.05
N THR A 319 -1.18 -21.29 20.31
CA THR A 319 -1.10 -22.62 20.91
C THR A 319 -1.80 -22.67 22.26
N LEU A 320 -1.64 -21.66 23.11
CA LEU A 320 -2.34 -21.56 24.39
C LEU A 320 -3.88 -21.49 24.19
N MET A 321 -4.35 -20.66 23.26
CA MET A 321 -5.80 -20.54 22.97
C MET A 321 -6.39 -21.85 22.45
N TYR A 322 -5.67 -22.54 21.57
CA TYR A 322 -6.08 -23.84 21.04
C TYR A 322 -6.04 -24.95 22.08
N ASP A 323 -5.01 -24.97 22.93
CA ASP A 323 -4.92 -25.91 24.03
C ASP A 323 -6.12 -25.75 24.98
N PHE A 324 -6.45 -24.52 25.35
CA PHE A 324 -7.64 -24.26 26.15
C PHE A 324 -8.93 -24.72 25.44
N HIS A 325 -9.11 -24.38 24.16
CA HIS A 325 -10.30 -24.81 23.42
C HIS A 325 -10.43 -26.34 23.32
N TYR A 326 -9.40 -27.02 22.84
CA TYR A 326 -9.47 -28.45 22.54
C TYR A 326 -9.27 -29.33 23.77
N ASN A 327 -8.35 -28.96 24.66
CA ASN A 327 -7.99 -29.78 25.82
C ASN A 327 -8.75 -29.40 27.10
N THR A 328 -9.43 -28.24 27.15
CA THR A 328 -10.29 -27.87 28.28
C THR A 328 -11.76 -27.90 27.89
N ILE A 329 -12.21 -26.98 27.05
CA ILE A 329 -13.64 -26.80 26.74
C ILE A 329 -14.21 -28.00 25.99
N LYS A 330 -13.54 -28.46 24.92
CA LYS A 330 -14.02 -29.60 24.12
C LYS A 330 -13.98 -30.92 24.88
N LYS A 331 -13.04 -31.12 25.80
CA LYS A 331 -13.04 -32.32 26.65
C LYS A 331 -14.16 -32.31 27.67
N GLU A 332 -14.45 -31.17 28.29
CA GLU A 332 -15.49 -31.08 29.32
C GLU A 332 -16.90 -31.12 28.74
N TYR A 333 -17.13 -30.40 27.63
CA TYR A 333 -18.48 -30.20 27.08
C TYR A 333 -18.73 -30.95 25.76
N GLY A 334 -17.70 -31.42 25.06
CA GLY A 334 -17.86 -32.15 23.79
C GLY A 334 -18.74 -31.41 22.78
N ASN A 335 -19.80 -32.09 22.33
CA ASN A 335 -20.79 -31.55 21.39
C ASN A 335 -21.75 -30.52 22.04
N ASN A 336 -21.76 -30.41 23.37
CA ASN A 336 -22.52 -29.40 24.11
C ASN A 336 -21.80 -28.04 24.16
N SER A 337 -20.70 -27.88 23.43
CA SER A 337 -20.02 -26.59 23.26
C SER A 337 -19.95 -26.18 21.79
N ARG A 338 -20.34 -24.93 21.52
CA ARG A 338 -20.17 -24.28 20.21
C ARG A 338 -19.37 -23.00 20.39
N LEU A 339 -18.26 -22.87 19.66
CA LEU A 339 -17.47 -21.63 19.62
C LEU A 339 -18.20 -20.64 18.71
N LEU A 340 -18.68 -19.54 19.28
CA LEU A 340 -19.44 -18.51 18.55
C LEU A 340 -18.52 -17.45 17.95
N PHE A 341 -17.44 -17.10 18.66
CA PHE A 341 -16.55 -16.02 18.26
C PHE A 341 -15.16 -16.19 18.85
N THR A 342 -14.14 -15.70 18.12
CA THR A 342 -12.78 -15.55 18.62
C THR A 342 -12.12 -14.29 18.07
N ASP A 343 -11.36 -13.58 18.91
CA ASP A 343 -10.50 -12.47 18.51
C ASP A 343 -9.24 -12.49 19.36
N THR A 344 -8.08 -12.74 18.73
CA THR A 344 -6.71 -12.69 19.28
C THR A 344 -6.48 -13.43 20.61
N ASP A 345 -7.07 -12.95 21.71
CA ASP A 345 -6.96 -13.40 23.09
C ASP A 345 -8.32 -13.76 23.74
N SER A 346 -9.42 -13.72 22.98
CA SER A 346 -10.78 -13.89 23.47
C SER A 346 -11.53 -15.04 22.80
N LEU A 347 -12.37 -15.75 23.56
CA LEU A 347 -13.22 -16.86 23.10
C LEU A 347 -14.64 -16.69 23.66
N MET A 348 -15.64 -16.79 22.79
CA MET A 348 -17.06 -16.77 23.17
C MET A 348 -17.70 -18.13 22.88
N TYR A 349 -18.32 -18.73 23.89
CA TYR A 349 -18.93 -20.05 23.78
C TYR A 349 -20.42 -20.02 24.05
N GLU A 350 -21.16 -20.80 23.27
CA GLU A 350 -22.46 -21.32 23.66
C GLU A 350 -22.23 -22.69 24.31
N LEU A 351 -22.66 -22.84 25.56
CA LEU A 351 -22.49 -24.06 26.35
C LEU A 351 -23.87 -24.56 26.80
N LYS A 352 -24.14 -25.85 26.60
CA LYS A 352 -25.34 -26.53 27.13
C LYS A 352 -24.96 -27.31 28.39
N THR A 353 -25.39 -26.80 29.55
CA THR A 353 -25.10 -27.36 30.89
C THR A 353 -26.15 -26.86 31.89
N ASP A 354 -26.30 -27.57 33.01
CA ASP A 354 -27.23 -27.18 34.08
C ASP A 354 -26.70 -25.95 34.84
N ASP A 355 -25.41 -25.96 35.20
CA ASP A 355 -24.69 -24.82 35.79
C ASP A 355 -23.30 -24.69 35.15
N VAL A 356 -23.05 -23.54 34.51
CA VAL A 356 -21.77 -23.24 33.86
C VAL A 356 -20.68 -22.87 34.87
N TYR A 357 -21.03 -22.21 35.97
CA TYR A 357 -20.07 -21.72 36.95
C TYR A 357 -19.61 -22.82 37.90
N GLU A 358 -20.46 -23.81 38.19
CA GLU A 358 -20.04 -25.03 38.87
C GLU A 358 -18.99 -25.78 38.03
N ASN A 359 -19.22 -25.92 36.72
CA ASN A 359 -18.27 -26.55 35.83
C ASN A 359 -16.97 -25.74 35.70
N PHE A 360 -17.05 -24.42 35.64
CA PHE A 360 -15.87 -23.54 35.61
C PHE A 360 -15.05 -23.68 36.89
N LYS A 361 -15.69 -23.77 38.05
CA LYS A 361 -15.00 -24.03 39.32
C LYS A 361 -14.26 -25.37 39.28
N ARG A 362 -14.92 -26.45 38.84
CA ARG A 362 -14.30 -27.78 38.70
C ARG A 362 -13.11 -27.77 37.74
N ILE A 363 -13.23 -27.11 36.60
CA ILE A 363 -12.12 -26.93 35.64
C ILE A 363 -10.97 -26.15 36.31
N GLY A 364 -11.31 -25.08 37.03
CA GLY A 364 -10.36 -24.22 37.73
C GLY A 364 -9.54 -24.94 38.78
N GLU A 365 -10.19 -25.76 39.61
CA GLU A 365 -9.55 -26.57 40.64
C GLU A 365 -8.61 -27.62 40.04
N LYS A 366 -8.97 -28.21 38.88
CA LYS A 366 -8.15 -29.23 38.21
C LYS A 366 -6.96 -28.67 37.43
N GLN A 367 -7.16 -27.54 36.74
CA GLN A 367 -6.20 -27.04 35.74
C GLN A 367 -5.52 -25.74 36.15
N ASN A 368 -5.95 -25.12 37.25
CA ASN A 368 -5.47 -23.83 37.72
C ASN A 368 -5.43 -22.77 36.60
N CYS A 369 -6.47 -22.71 35.77
CA CYS A 369 -6.46 -21.94 34.52
C CYS A 369 -7.12 -20.56 34.60
N TRP A 370 -7.79 -20.22 35.72
CA TRP A 370 -8.58 -18.99 35.82
C TRP A 370 -7.91 -17.88 36.61
N ASP A 371 -8.05 -16.65 36.12
CA ASP A 371 -7.88 -15.41 36.88
C ASP A 371 -9.28 -14.89 37.29
N ASN A 372 -9.68 -15.19 38.53
CA ASN A 372 -10.97 -14.77 39.10
C ASN A 372 -10.85 -13.48 39.92
N SER A 373 -9.82 -12.68 39.70
CA SER A 373 -9.56 -11.50 40.53
C SER A 373 -10.53 -10.33 40.31
N ASP A 374 -11.38 -10.43 39.29
CA ASP A 374 -12.40 -9.44 38.94
C ASP A 374 -13.83 -9.85 39.33
N TYR A 375 -14.02 -11.04 39.91
CA TYR A 375 -15.31 -11.41 40.50
C TYR A 375 -15.63 -10.52 41.73
N PRO A 376 -16.91 -10.33 42.07
CA PRO A 376 -17.29 -9.66 43.32
C PRO A 376 -16.63 -10.33 44.54
N LYS A 377 -16.16 -9.54 45.52
CA LYS A 377 -15.39 -10.07 46.67
C LYS A 377 -16.17 -11.03 47.56
N ASP A 378 -17.48 -10.91 47.54
CA ASP A 378 -18.46 -11.77 48.23
C ASP A 378 -18.80 -13.05 47.43
N SER A 379 -18.34 -13.14 46.18
CA SER A 379 -18.54 -14.32 45.34
C SER A 379 -17.71 -15.52 45.84
N PRO A 380 -18.27 -16.74 45.85
CA PRO A 380 -17.52 -17.96 46.18
C PRO A 380 -16.41 -18.28 45.16
N TYR A 381 -16.38 -17.60 44.02
CA TYR A 381 -15.38 -17.80 42.97
C TYR A 381 -14.22 -16.79 43.03
N TYR A 382 -14.31 -15.75 43.85
CA TYR A 382 -13.30 -14.70 43.95
C TYR A 382 -11.96 -15.23 44.47
N SER A 383 -10.88 -14.96 43.74
CA SER A 383 -9.52 -15.28 44.17
C SER A 383 -8.49 -14.39 43.50
N THR A 384 -7.49 -13.93 44.26
CA THR A 384 -6.37 -13.16 43.73
C THR A 384 -5.14 -14.02 43.40
N HIS A 385 -5.24 -15.35 43.52
CA HIS A 385 -4.10 -16.27 43.35
C HIS A 385 -3.41 -16.13 41.98
N ASN A 386 -4.20 -15.97 40.90
CA ASN A 386 -3.72 -15.90 39.52
C ASN A 386 -3.77 -14.49 38.92
N LYS A 387 -3.92 -13.45 39.74
CA LYS A 387 -4.11 -12.08 39.27
C LYS A 387 -2.97 -11.64 38.34
N LYS A 388 -3.29 -11.37 37.07
CA LYS A 388 -2.35 -10.94 36.01
C LYS A 388 -1.22 -11.94 35.72
N VAL A 389 -1.41 -13.23 36.04
CA VAL A 389 -0.46 -14.28 35.66
C VAL A 389 -0.66 -14.61 34.18
N ILE A 390 0.45 -14.65 33.42
CA ILE A 390 0.42 -14.91 31.98
C ILE A 390 -0.18 -16.30 31.72
N GLY A 391 -1.08 -16.37 30.73
CA GLY A 391 -1.68 -17.60 30.26
C GLY A 391 -2.86 -18.11 31.09
N LYS A 392 -3.37 -17.28 31.99
CA LYS A 392 -4.63 -17.54 32.72
C LYS A 392 -5.79 -16.83 32.03
N PHE A 393 -6.94 -17.48 32.02
CA PHE A 393 -8.15 -16.99 31.37
C PHE A 393 -9.01 -16.24 32.38
N LYS A 394 -9.64 -15.16 31.93
CA LYS A 394 -10.61 -14.40 32.71
C LYS A 394 -12.00 -14.59 32.12
N ASP A 395 -13.01 -14.69 32.98
CA ASP A 395 -14.40 -14.51 32.59
C ASP A 395 -14.75 -13.00 32.55
N GLU A 396 -15.00 -12.46 31.35
CA GLU A 396 -15.42 -11.06 31.18
C GLU A 396 -16.85 -10.79 31.66
N ALA A 397 -17.64 -11.84 31.87
CA ALA A 397 -19.01 -11.69 32.35
C ALA A 397 -19.09 -11.51 33.87
N GLU A 398 -17.99 -11.73 34.59
CA GLU A 398 -17.84 -11.58 36.05
C GLU A 398 -18.83 -12.44 36.85
N GLY A 399 -19.12 -13.65 36.36
CA GLY A 399 -20.03 -14.56 37.05
C GLY A 399 -21.52 -14.39 36.70
N VAL A 400 -21.86 -13.49 35.77
CA VAL A 400 -23.23 -13.32 35.28
C VAL A 400 -23.39 -13.98 33.91
N PRO A 401 -24.29 -14.97 33.75
CA PRO A 401 -24.48 -15.65 32.46
C PRO A 401 -24.79 -14.68 31.32
N ILE A 402 -24.21 -14.93 30.15
CA ILE A 402 -24.58 -14.29 28.89
C ILE A 402 -25.74 -15.08 28.29
N ILE A 403 -26.88 -14.43 28.08
CA ILE A 403 -28.12 -15.05 27.61
C ILE A 403 -28.35 -14.86 26.10
N GLU A 404 -27.79 -13.79 25.52
CA GLU A 404 -27.92 -13.49 24.10
C GLU A 404 -26.58 -13.02 23.53
N PHE A 405 -26.27 -13.47 22.31
CA PHE A 405 -25.08 -13.07 21.57
C PHE A 405 -25.36 -12.96 20.07
N VAL A 406 -24.90 -11.87 19.45
CA VAL A 406 -24.92 -11.67 18.00
C VAL A 406 -23.53 -11.26 17.53
N GLY A 407 -22.94 -12.05 16.64
CA GLY A 407 -21.66 -11.74 15.98
C GLY A 407 -21.85 -11.60 14.48
N LEU A 408 -21.56 -10.43 13.92
CA LEU A 408 -21.74 -10.15 12.49
C LEU A 408 -20.46 -10.37 11.68
N ARG A 409 -19.31 -10.01 12.25
CA ARG A 409 -17.98 -10.19 11.65
C ARG A 409 -16.90 -10.09 12.72
N SER A 410 -15.66 -10.42 12.37
CA SER A 410 -14.52 -10.22 13.28
C SER A 410 -14.52 -8.78 13.84
N LYS A 411 -14.40 -8.66 15.16
CA LYS A 411 -14.43 -7.39 15.92
C LYS A 411 -15.74 -6.60 15.81
N MET A 412 -16.86 -7.27 15.49
CA MET A 412 -18.20 -6.70 15.45
C MET A 412 -19.24 -7.65 16.06
N TYR A 413 -19.60 -7.41 17.31
CA TYR A 413 -20.51 -8.26 18.07
C TYR A 413 -21.23 -7.49 19.19
N SER A 414 -22.34 -8.05 19.66
CA SER A 414 -23.10 -7.58 20.82
C SER A 414 -23.53 -8.78 21.67
N TYR A 415 -23.62 -8.58 22.98
CA TYR A 415 -24.12 -9.60 23.91
C TYR A 415 -24.87 -8.99 25.10
N VAL A 416 -25.79 -9.76 25.67
CA VAL A 416 -26.61 -9.38 26.83
C VAL A 416 -26.42 -10.39 27.95
N LYS A 417 -26.21 -9.89 29.16
CA LYS A 417 -26.11 -10.65 30.40
C LYS A 417 -27.48 -10.79 31.06
N GLU A 418 -27.66 -11.81 31.88
CA GLU A 418 -28.94 -12.09 32.58
C GLU A 418 -29.44 -10.91 33.43
N ASN A 419 -28.53 -10.13 34.01
CA ASN A 419 -28.87 -8.93 34.80
C ASN A 419 -29.25 -7.70 33.96
N GLY A 420 -29.39 -7.84 32.64
CA GLY A 420 -29.69 -6.75 31.70
C GLY A 420 -28.47 -5.90 31.30
N GLY A 421 -27.28 -6.18 31.84
CA GLY A 421 -26.02 -5.62 31.35
C GLY A 421 -25.62 -6.20 29.99
N GLY A 422 -24.56 -5.69 29.37
CA GLY A 422 -24.10 -6.19 28.08
C GLY A 422 -22.90 -5.44 27.53
N GLY A 423 -22.42 -5.88 26.38
CA GLY A 423 -21.31 -5.26 25.66
C GLY A 423 -21.58 -5.21 24.17
N MET A 424 -21.18 -4.10 23.53
CA MET A 424 -21.24 -3.94 22.07
C MET A 424 -19.88 -3.44 21.58
N THR A 425 -19.33 -4.13 20.57
CA THR A 425 -18.08 -3.75 19.91
C THR A 425 -18.30 -3.66 18.41
N ALA A 426 -17.83 -2.57 17.79
CA ALA A 426 -17.82 -2.41 16.34
C ALA A 426 -16.52 -1.72 15.89
N LYS A 427 -15.46 -2.50 15.65
CA LYS A 427 -14.18 -1.98 15.11
C LYS A 427 -14.14 -2.07 13.58
N GLY A 428 -13.46 -1.13 12.93
CA GLY A 428 -13.32 -1.07 11.47
C GLY A 428 -14.51 -0.44 10.72
N VAL A 429 -15.38 0.30 11.42
CA VAL A 429 -16.40 1.17 10.80
C VAL A 429 -15.89 2.61 10.88
N LYS A 430 -15.87 3.34 9.76
CA LYS A 430 -15.46 4.76 9.75
C LYS A 430 -16.45 5.56 10.61
N LYS A 431 -15.95 6.31 11.60
CA LYS A 431 -16.74 7.17 12.51
C LYS A 431 -17.67 8.17 11.78
N ILE A 432 -17.43 8.48 10.51
CA ILE A 432 -18.30 9.33 9.69
C ILE A 432 -19.73 8.75 9.55
N GLN A 433 -19.93 7.43 9.69
CA GLN A 433 -21.27 6.84 9.74
C GLN A 433 -21.94 6.88 11.13
N GLN A 434 -21.25 7.31 12.19
CA GLN A 434 -21.87 7.45 13.52
C GLN A 434 -22.61 8.79 13.71
N PHE A 435 -22.28 9.83 12.95
CA PHE A 435 -22.91 11.16 13.10
C PHE A 435 -24.08 11.42 12.15
N TYR A 436 -24.20 10.70 11.04
CA TYR A 436 -25.36 10.79 10.14
C TYR A 436 -26.55 9.92 10.57
N GLY A 437 -26.46 9.26 11.74
CA GLY A 437 -27.44 8.28 12.22
C GLY A 437 -28.28 8.75 13.42
N LYS A 438 -28.68 10.03 13.48
CA LYS A 438 -29.74 10.41 14.44
C LYS A 438 -31.16 10.07 13.94
N ASP A 439 -31.33 9.66 12.67
CA ASP A 439 -32.66 9.36 12.10
C ASP A 439 -32.74 8.12 11.19
N VAL A 440 -31.80 7.16 11.21
CA VAL A 440 -31.98 5.90 10.45
C VAL A 440 -31.49 4.68 11.22
N CYS A 441 -32.45 3.80 11.51
CA CYS A 441 -32.40 2.43 12.05
C CYS A 441 -31.29 2.11 13.06
N THR A 442 -31.67 2.10 14.33
CA THR A 442 -30.94 1.42 15.40
C THR A 442 -30.71 -0.05 15.06
N LEU A 443 -29.63 -0.63 15.61
CA LEU A 443 -29.29 -2.05 15.44
C LEU A 443 -30.47 -2.99 15.77
N LYS A 444 -31.39 -2.55 16.64
CA LYS A 444 -32.64 -3.24 16.99
C LYS A 444 -33.64 -3.29 15.83
N GLU A 445 -33.76 -2.23 15.04
CA GLU A 445 -34.65 -2.19 13.87
C GLU A 445 -34.12 -3.09 12.75
N ARG A 446 -32.79 -3.14 12.55
CA ARG A 446 -32.18 -4.07 11.60
C ARG A 446 -32.28 -5.54 12.01
N ILE A 447 -32.32 -5.85 13.30
CA ILE A 447 -32.57 -7.22 13.78
C ILE A 447 -34.02 -7.60 13.49
N LYS A 448 -34.96 -6.67 13.70
CA LYS A 448 -36.37 -6.87 13.40
C LYS A 448 -36.66 -7.05 11.90
N ASP A 449 -35.99 -6.28 11.03
CA ASP A 449 -36.09 -6.43 9.57
C ASP A 449 -35.56 -7.79 9.07
N VAL A 450 -34.58 -8.37 9.77
CA VAL A 450 -34.05 -9.70 9.46
C VAL A 450 -34.96 -10.81 9.98
N GLU A 451 -35.61 -10.61 11.12
CA GLU A 451 -36.62 -11.54 11.66
C GLU A 451 -37.89 -11.55 10.78
N GLU A 452 -38.37 -10.39 10.31
CA GLU A 452 -39.52 -10.29 9.39
C GLU A 452 -39.22 -10.80 7.96
N ALA A 453 -37.94 -10.87 7.57
CA ALA A 453 -37.53 -11.44 6.28
C ALA A 453 -37.32 -12.97 6.30
N LEU A 454 -37.41 -13.59 7.49
CA LEU A 454 -37.22 -15.03 7.70
C LEU A 454 -38.52 -15.78 8.03
N GLU A 455 -39.65 -15.09 8.16
CA GLU A 455 -41.02 -15.65 8.08
C GLU A 455 -41.54 -15.62 6.63
#